data_AF-A0A258S4L1-F1
#
_entry.id   AF-A0A258S4L1-F1
#
_cell.length_a   1.000
_cell.length_b   1.000
_cell.length_c   1.000
_cell.angle_alpha   90.00
_cell.angle_beta   90.00
_cell.angle_gamma   90.00
#
_symmetry.space_group_name_H-M   'P 1'
#
loop_
_entity.id
_entity.type
_entity.pdbx_description
1 polymer ?
#
loop_
_entity_poly.entity_id
_entity_poly.type
_entity_poly.pdbx_seq_one_letter_code
_entity_poly.pdbx_strand_id
1 'polypeptide(L)'
;MAEHEVKVDPMAKVVTGVGALVLLVAVIYLVVAFVGTVNKNTTRGPVMTEPAVAAAPAAAAPAATAAAAPAAAGGAGDVAAGQALFATCAACHGAKGEGAGMFPKLTGLSADKAADLLKKYRAGETVGANTAMMAPNAKSLSDANITDLAAFIASLGGSAAVAPAPAAGAAAPASSGKGDAETGKAKYATCAACHGANGEGAGMFPKLAGTPADKIADLLKKYRAGETVGANTAMMAPNAKSLSDADIDNLATFIGGMGGAAAPAAAAAPAAAAPAVDQAVLARGKAIYTTCSLCHGTEEARTSRLLNAPMMPGHPASAVTALMKIYKDGKSVGPNSSFMWPVAQGLDAEDTAAVAAYIGTLKPVGAH
;
A
#
# COMPACT_ATOMS: atom_id res chain seq x y z
N MET A 1 -28.29 56.78 56.09
CA MET A 1 -27.93 55.63 55.23
C MET A 1 -29.25 54.97 54.85
N ALA A 2 -29.87 55.39 53.74
CA ALA A 2 -31.08 54.74 53.23
C ALA A 2 -30.64 53.86 52.06
N GLU A 3 -30.74 52.54 52.25
CA GLU A 3 -30.43 51.55 51.22
C GLU A 3 -31.50 51.65 50.13
N HIS A 4 -31.07 52.04 48.92
CA HIS A 4 -31.95 52.13 47.77
C HIS A 4 -32.12 50.73 47.19
N GLU A 5 -33.14 50.02 47.66
CA GLU A 5 -33.52 48.70 47.15
C GLU A 5 -33.94 48.83 45.67
N VAL A 6 -33.12 48.32 44.76
CA VAL A 6 -33.44 48.30 43.32
C VAL A 6 -34.50 47.22 43.10
N LYS A 7 -35.77 47.62 43.11
CA LYS A 7 -36.89 46.78 42.67
C LYS A 7 -36.74 46.49 41.18
N VAL A 8 -36.09 45.37 40.86
CA VAL A 8 -36.07 44.84 39.50
C VAL A 8 -37.46 44.29 39.20
N ASP A 9 -38.16 44.93 38.27
CA ASP A 9 -39.50 44.54 37.84
C ASP A 9 -39.51 43.04 37.46
N PRO A 10 -40.39 42.21 38.06
CA PRO A 10 -40.45 40.79 37.75
C PRO A 10 -40.71 40.52 36.26
N MET A 11 -41.38 41.42 35.55
CA MET A 11 -41.62 41.32 34.11
C MET A 11 -40.33 41.49 33.30
N ALA A 12 -39.37 42.31 33.76
CA ALA A 12 -38.08 42.48 33.08
C ALA A 12 -37.22 41.20 33.12
N LYS A 13 -37.33 40.41 34.19
CA LYS A 13 -36.65 39.10 34.30
C LYS A 13 -37.27 38.05 33.38
N VAL A 14 -38.59 38.09 33.19
CA VAL A 14 -39.29 37.19 32.26
C VAL A 14 -38.95 37.54 30.82
N VAL A 15 -38.95 38.82 30.45
CA VAL A 15 -38.62 39.27 29.08
C VAL A 15 -37.17 38.92 28.71
N THR A 16 -36.22 39.12 29.63
CA THR A 16 -34.81 38.75 29.40
C THR A 16 -34.60 37.24 29.33
N GLY A 17 -35.30 36.45 30.15
CA GLY A 17 -35.26 34.98 30.11
C GLY A 17 -35.85 34.39 28.82
N VAL A 18 -36.99 34.91 28.36
CA VAL A 18 -37.62 34.48 27.10
C VAL A 18 -36.75 34.89 25.90
N GLY A 19 -36.15 36.08 25.92
CA GLY A 19 -35.21 36.52 24.89
C GLY A 19 -33.99 35.60 24.77
N ALA A 20 -33.39 35.21 25.90
CA ALA A 20 -32.25 34.29 25.92
C ALA A 20 -32.61 32.89 25.39
N LEU A 21 -33.80 32.38 25.73
CA LEU A 21 -34.29 31.08 25.26
C LEU A 21 -34.53 31.10 23.74
N VAL A 22 -35.16 32.15 23.20
CA VAL A 22 -35.42 32.29 21.76
C VAL A 22 -34.10 32.37 20.98
N LEU A 23 -33.11 33.09 21.50
CA LEU A 23 -31.80 33.22 20.88
C LEU A 23 -31.05 31.88 20.88
N LEU A 24 -31.13 31.12 21.98
CA LEU A 24 -30.52 29.79 22.09
C LEU A 24 -31.16 28.80 21.12
N VAL A 25 -32.48 28.79 20.99
CA VAL A 25 -33.20 27.95 20.02
C VAL A 25 -32.84 28.33 18.58
N ALA A 26 -32.72 29.62 18.27
CA ALA A 26 -32.30 30.08 16.95
C ALA A 26 -30.87 29.64 16.61
N VAL A 27 -29.94 29.71 17.57
CA VAL A 27 -28.56 29.22 17.39
C VAL A 27 -28.53 27.71 17.17
N ILE A 28 -29.28 26.93 17.97
CA ILE A 28 -29.37 25.48 17.77
C ILE A 28 -29.95 25.15 16.39
N TYR A 29 -31.01 25.85 15.97
CA TYR A 29 -31.60 25.66 14.65
C TYR A 29 -30.59 25.95 13.54
N LEU A 30 -29.84 27.05 13.63
CA LEU A 30 -28.80 27.39 12.64
C LEU A 30 -27.68 26.35 12.60
N VAL A 31 -27.24 25.84 13.75
CA VAL A 31 -26.21 24.78 13.81
C VAL A 31 -26.74 23.49 13.19
N VAL A 32 -27.96 23.07 13.51
CA VAL A 32 -28.57 21.86 12.94
C VAL A 32 -28.80 22.02 11.43
N ALA A 33 -29.26 23.19 10.97
CA ALA A 33 -29.44 23.48 9.56
C ALA A 33 -28.09 23.48 8.82
N PHE A 34 -27.04 24.04 9.42
CA PHE A 34 -25.69 24.04 8.87
C PHE A 34 -25.12 22.62 8.77
N VAL A 35 -25.17 21.83 9.84
CA VAL A 35 -24.74 20.42 9.84
C VAL A 35 -25.53 19.61 8.82
N GLY A 36 -26.85 19.80 8.73
CA GLY A 36 -27.70 19.17 7.72
C GLY A 36 -27.32 19.56 6.29
N THR A 37 -26.90 20.79 6.06
CA THR A 37 -26.45 21.30 4.75
C THR A 37 -25.09 20.73 4.37
N VAL A 38 -24.12 20.75 5.30
CA VAL A 38 -22.79 20.16 5.10
C VAL A 38 -22.89 18.65 4.85
N ASN A 39 -23.74 17.93 5.58
CA ASN A 39 -23.93 16.49 5.39
C ASN A 39 -24.57 16.15 4.03
N LYS A 40 -25.55 16.96 3.58
CA LYS A 40 -26.15 16.82 2.24
C LYS A 40 -25.17 17.11 1.10
N ASN A 41 -24.26 18.06 1.29
CA ASN A 41 -23.24 18.40 0.29
C ASN A 41 -22.02 17.47 0.30
N THR A 42 -21.77 16.75 1.41
CA THR A 42 -20.65 15.79 1.51
C THR A 42 -21.04 14.41 0.99
N THR A 43 -22.32 14.04 1.05
CA THR A 43 -22.84 12.76 0.53
C THR A 43 -23.39 12.84 -0.89
N ARG A 44 -23.48 14.05 -1.47
CA ARG A 44 -23.73 14.29 -2.88
C ARG A 44 -22.61 15.15 -3.44
N GLY A 45 -21.52 14.50 -3.85
CA GLY A 45 -20.65 15.11 -4.86
C GLY A 45 -21.49 15.53 -6.08
N PRO A 46 -21.04 16.50 -6.88
CA PRO A 46 -21.78 16.92 -8.06
C PRO A 46 -22.04 15.69 -8.93
N VAL A 47 -23.32 15.37 -9.12
CA VAL A 47 -23.74 14.47 -10.19
C VAL A 47 -23.37 15.20 -11.47
N MET A 48 -22.22 14.82 -12.03
CA MET A 48 -21.88 15.14 -13.40
C MET A 48 -22.96 14.45 -14.24
N THR A 49 -23.98 15.20 -14.64
CA THR A 49 -24.87 14.76 -15.70
C THR A 49 -24.00 14.56 -16.92
N GLU A 50 -23.79 13.31 -17.32
CA GLU A 50 -23.23 12.99 -18.62
C GLU A 50 -24.02 13.76 -19.69
N PRO A 51 -23.37 14.48 -20.61
CA PRO A 51 -24.08 14.99 -21.76
C PRO A 51 -24.54 13.77 -22.56
N ALA A 52 -25.83 13.72 -22.85
CA ALA A 52 -26.42 12.71 -23.73
C ALA A 52 -25.71 12.75 -25.08
N VAL A 53 -24.84 11.76 -25.33
CA VAL A 53 -24.32 11.49 -26.66
C VAL A 53 -25.45 10.85 -27.47
N ALA A 54 -25.99 11.65 -28.38
CA ALA A 54 -26.89 11.18 -29.42
C ALA A 54 -26.23 10.02 -30.19
N ALA A 55 -26.96 8.91 -30.30
CA ALA A 55 -26.56 7.77 -31.11
C ALA A 55 -26.48 8.17 -32.58
N ALA A 56 -25.27 8.10 -33.16
CA ALA A 56 -25.05 8.06 -34.59
C ALA A 56 -24.92 6.59 -35.05
N PRO A 57 -25.39 6.23 -36.26
CA PRO A 57 -25.63 4.84 -36.64
C PRO A 57 -24.33 4.07 -36.90
N ALA A 58 -24.35 2.79 -36.55
CA ALA A 58 -23.27 1.85 -36.75
C ALA A 58 -23.01 1.61 -38.24
N ALA A 59 -21.79 1.96 -38.69
CA ALA A 59 -21.24 1.45 -39.94
C ALA A 59 -20.66 0.05 -39.68
N ALA A 60 -21.17 -0.93 -40.40
CA ALA A 60 -20.71 -2.32 -40.36
C ALA A 60 -19.29 -2.44 -40.96
N ALA A 61 -18.41 -3.12 -40.24
CA ALA A 61 -17.15 -3.65 -40.74
C ALA A 61 -17.02 -5.13 -40.29
N PRO A 62 -16.39 -5.99 -41.09
CA PRO A 62 -16.69 -7.42 -41.13
C PRO A 62 -16.11 -8.20 -39.95
N ALA A 63 -16.82 -9.27 -39.59
CA ALA A 63 -16.46 -10.23 -38.56
C ALA A 63 -15.12 -10.92 -38.85
N ALA A 64 -14.12 -10.66 -38.01
CA ALA A 64 -13.01 -11.58 -37.79
C ALA A 64 -13.42 -12.55 -36.69
N THR A 65 -13.52 -13.83 -37.03
CA THR A 65 -13.83 -14.93 -36.12
C THR A 65 -12.70 -15.15 -35.13
N ALA A 66 -12.76 -14.47 -33.98
CA ALA A 66 -12.05 -14.92 -32.79
C ALA A 66 -12.77 -16.16 -32.25
N ALA A 67 -12.11 -17.30 -32.33
CA ALA A 67 -12.58 -18.54 -31.72
C ALA A 67 -12.78 -18.32 -30.21
N ALA A 68 -14.04 -18.28 -29.79
CA ALA A 68 -14.41 -18.35 -28.38
C ALA A 68 -14.01 -19.73 -27.84
N ALA A 69 -13.05 -19.75 -26.92
CA ALA A 69 -12.86 -20.91 -26.06
C ALA A 69 -14.14 -21.09 -25.22
N PRO A 70 -14.65 -22.33 -25.04
CA PRO A 70 -15.95 -22.54 -24.42
C PRO A 70 -15.89 -22.19 -22.95
N ALA A 71 -16.86 -21.39 -22.49
CA ALA A 71 -17.21 -21.31 -21.09
C ALA A 71 -17.84 -22.64 -20.67
N ALA A 72 -17.13 -23.41 -19.84
CA ALA A 72 -17.69 -24.58 -19.18
C ALA A 72 -18.29 -24.18 -17.83
N ALA A 73 -19.57 -24.52 -17.65
CA ALA A 73 -20.29 -24.40 -16.39
C ALA A 73 -20.01 -25.61 -15.49
N GLY A 74 -19.70 -25.33 -14.21
CA GLY A 74 -19.85 -26.23 -13.06
C GLY A 74 -18.78 -27.31 -12.86
N GLY A 75 -17.94 -27.14 -11.83
CA GLY A 75 -17.20 -28.24 -11.18
C GLY A 75 -15.68 -28.09 -11.18
N ALA A 76 -15.10 -28.08 -9.98
CA ALA A 76 -13.67 -28.01 -9.65
C ALA A 76 -12.94 -26.74 -10.13
N GLY A 77 -12.53 -25.89 -9.18
CA GLY A 77 -11.69 -24.72 -9.47
C GLY A 77 -10.39 -25.11 -10.18
N ASP A 78 -9.81 -24.16 -10.91
CA ASP A 78 -8.55 -24.35 -11.61
C ASP A 78 -7.39 -24.43 -10.60
N VAL A 79 -6.82 -25.63 -10.45
CA VAL A 79 -5.72 -25.91 -9.53
C VAL A 79 -4.46 -25.11 -9.91
N ALA A 80 -4.19 -24.88 -11.20
CA ALA A 80 -3.04 -24.12 -11.65
C ALA A 80 -3.21 -22.61 -11.38
N ALA A 81 -4.40 -22.06 -11.62
CA ALA A 81 -4.73 -20.69 -11.23
C ALA A 81 -4.69 -20.52 -9.71
N GLY A 82 -5.23 -21.50 -8.98
CA GLY A 82 -5.17 -21.56 -7.51
C GLY A 82 -3.75 -21.61 -6.97
N GLN A 83 -2.85 -22.37 -7.60
CA GLN A 83 -1.43 -22.43 -7.25
C GLN A 83 -0.74 -21.06 -7.39
N ALA A 84 -1.02 -20.35 -8.48
CA ALA A 84 -0.47 -19.01 -8.70
C ALA A 84 -0.93 -18.01 -7.64
N LEU A 85 -2.22 -18.06 -7.26
CA LEU A 85 -2.78 -17.24 -6.18
C LEU A 85 -2.20 -17.64 -4.81
N PHE A 86 -1.98 -18.93 -4.58
CA PHE A 86 -1.47 -19.47 -3.32
C PHE A 86 -0.05 -19.02 -2.98
N ALA A 87 0.73 -18.54 -3.96
CA ALA A 87 2.07 -18.01 -3.72
C ALA A 87 2.09 -16.92 -2.63
N THR A 88 1.02 -16.12 -2.51
CA THR A 88 0.87 -15.11 -1.45
C THR A 88 0.50 -15.74 -0.10
N CYS A 89 -0.28 -16.83 -0.11
CA CYS A 89 -0.68 -17.57 1.08
C CYS A 89 0.49 -18.36 1.68
N ALA A 90 1.36 -18.89 0.82
CA ALA A 90 2.55 -19.66 1.18
C ALA A 90 3.54 -18.89 2.05
N ALA A 91 3.56 -17.56 1.95
CA ALA A 91 4.41 -16.69 2.77
C ALA A 91 4.15 -16.83 4.28
N CYS A 92 2.91 -17.17 4.65
CA CYS A 92 2.49 -17.37 6.03
C CYS A 92 2.20 -18.85 6.34
N HIS A 93 1.59 -19.56 5.39
CA HIS A 93 1.14 -20.94 5.59
C HIS A 93 2.13 -22.02 5.13
N GLY A 94 3.32 -21.62 4.65
CA GLY A 94 4.33 -22.54 4.14
C GLY A 94 4.09 -22.92 2.67
N ALA A 95 5.17 -23.25 1.96
CA ALA A 95 5.15 -23.51 0.52
C ALA A 95 4.26 -24.70 0.13
N LYS A 96 4.06 -25.65 1.05
CA LYS A 96 3.20 -26.82 0.91
C LYS A 96 1.96 -26.74 1.81
N GLY A 97 1.67 -25.59 2.39
CA GLY A 97 0.57 -25.42 3.35
C GLY A 97 0.83 -26.11 4.69
N GLU A 98 2.08 -26.41 5.04
CA GLU A 98 2.46 -27.12 6.26
C GLU A 98 2.22 -26.31 7.54
N GLY A 99 2.11 -24.99 7.43
CA GLY A 99 1.96 -24.06 8.55
C GLY A 99 3.22 -23.94 9.42
N ALA A 100 3.26 -22.89 10.24
CA ALA A 100 4.31 -22.69 11.24
C ALA A 100 3.82 -21.74 12.36
N GLY A 101 4.07 -22.10 13.62
CA GLY A 101 3.73 -21.26 14.78
C GLY A 101 2.24 -20.91 14.83
N MET A 102 1.91 -19.61 14.73
CA MET A 102 0.52 -19.14 14.76
C MET A 102 -0.24 -19.36 13.44
N PHE A 103 0.46 -19.70 12.35
CA PHE A 103 -0.12 -19.94 11.04
C PHE A 103 -0.46 -21.42 10.89
N PRO A 104 -1.75 -21.80 10.92
CA PRO A 104 -2.14 -23.19 10.93
C PRO A 104 -1.84 -23.86 9.59
N LYS A 105 -1.70 -25.19 9.63
CA LYS A 105 -1.60 -26.02 8.43
C LYS A 105 -2.87 -25.91 7.58
N LEU A 106 -2.69 -25.88 6.27
CA LEU A 106 -3.75 -25.90 5.27
C LEU A 106 -3.91 -27.28 4.62
N THR A 107 -2.88 -28.14 4.72
CA THR A 107 -2.95 -29.53 4.25
C THR A 107 -4.11 -30.28 4.90
N GLY A 108 -4.92 -30.97 4.11
CA GLY A 108 -6.07 -31.76 4.58
C GLY A 108 -7.37 -30.98 4.73
N LEU A 109 -7.41 -29.68 4.39
CA LEU A 109 -8.67 -28.97 4.18
C LEU A 109 -9.31 -29.46 2.87
N SER A 110 -10.60 -29.79 2.90
CA SER A 110 -11.35 -30.01 1.65
C SER A 110 -11.54 -28.69 0.90
N ALA A 111 -11.77 -28.76 -0.42
CA ALA A 111 -12.02 -27.58 -1.23
C ALA A 111 -13.22 -26.79 -0.69
N ASP A 112 -14.32 -27.48 -0.37
CA ASP A 112 -15.51 -26.83 0.21
C ASP A 112 -15.20 -26.13 1.53
N LYS A 113 -14.36 -26.75 2.38
CA LYS A 113 -14.01 -26.14 3.67
C LYS A 113 -13.09 -24.95 3.50
N ALA A 114 -12.11 -25.02 2.59
CA ALA A 114 -11.24 -23.90 2.26
C ALA A 114 -12.05 -22.71 1.68
N ALA A 115 -12.98 -23.00 0.77
CA ALA A 115 -13.86 -21.98 0.17
C ALA A 115 -14.78 -21.34 1.21
N ASP A 116 -15.39 -22.14 2.10
CA ASP A 116 -16.24 -21.65 3.20
C ASP A 116 -15.47 -20.69 4.13
N LEU A 117 -14.26 -21.09 4.54
CA LEU A 117 -13.40 -20.26 5.40
C LEU A 117 -13.03 -18.94 4.72
N LEU A 118 -12.58 -18.98 3.47
CA LEU A 118 -12.23 -17.77 2.72
C LEU A 118 -13.42 -16.84 2.53
N LYS A 119 -14.62 -17.36 2.27
CA LYS A 119 -15.86 -16.56 2.16
C LYS A 119 -16.21 -15.89 3.48
N LYS A 120 -16.11 -16.61 4.60
CA LYS A 120 -16.34 -16.07 5.95
C LYS A 120 -15.34 -14.98 6.31
N TYR A 121 -14.06 -15.19 6.04
CA TYR A 121 -13.02 -14.17 6.23
C TYR A 121 -13.28 -12.93 5.36
N ARG A 122 -13.68 -13.10 4.10
CA ARG A 122 -14.04 -11.99 3.20
C ARG A 122 -15.26 -11.22 3.68
N ALA A 123 -16.25 -11.92 4.25
CA ALA A 123 -17.43 -11.34 4.88
C ALA A 123 -17.11 -10.64 6.22
N GLY A 124 -15.91 -10.81 6.77
CA GLY A 124 -15.50 -10.26 8.06
C GLY A 124 -16.05 -11.04 9.26
N GLU A 125 -16.53 -12.27 9.05
CA GLU A 125 -16.99 -13.14 10.12
C GLU A 125 -15.81 -13.59 10.99
N THR A 126 -16.07 -13.76 12.30
CA THR A 126 -15.06 -14.26 13.23
C THR A 126 -14.93 -15.78 13.13
N VAL A 127 -13.89 -16.22 12.44
CA VAL A 127 -13.49 -17.63 12.31
C VAL A 127 -12.16 -17.86 13.03
N GLY A 128 -12.26 -18.02 14.35
CA GLY A 128 -11.14 -18.33 15.24
C GLY A 128 -10.21 -17.15 15.54
N ALA A 129 -9.17 -17.42 16.33
CA ALA A 129 -8.26 -16.42 16.88
C ALA A 129 -7.48 -15.62 15.82
N ASN A 130 -7.27 -16.20 14.63
CA ASN A 130 -6.50 -15.59 13.55
C ASN A 130 -7.34 -14.78 12.55
N THR A 131 -8.64 -14.56 12.82
CA THR A 131 -9.56 -13.85 11.92
C THR A 131 -9.04 -12.47 11.52
N ALA A 132 -8.61 -11.68 12.50
CA ALA A 132 -8.18 -10.31 12.25
C ALA A 132 -7.00 -10.25 11.26
N MET A 133 -6.20 -11.30 11.20
CA MET A 133 -5.06 -11.44 10.30
C MET A 133 -5.46 -12.01 8.93
N MET A 134 -6.42 -12.93 8.86
CA MET A 134 -6.87 -13.54 7.60
C MET A 134 -7.92 -12.74 6.83
N ALA A 135 -8.76 -11.96 7.52
CA ALA A 135 -9.84 -11.20 6.89
C ALA A 135 -9.35 -10.20 5.81
N PRO A 136 -8.26 -9.43 5.99
CA PRO A 136 -7.74 -8.56 4.95
C PRO A 136 -7.26 -9.31 3.70
N ASN A 137 -6.67 -10.49 3.88
CA ASN A 137 -6.17 -11.34 2.78
C ASN A 137 -7.30 -11.96 1.95
N ALA A 138 -8.45 -12.24 2.58
CA ALA A 138 -9.63 -12.75 1.88
C ALA A 138 -10.46 -11.64 1.23
N LYS A 139 -10.33 -10.38 1.69
CA LYS A 139 -11.19 -9.26 1.28
C LYS A 139 -11.11 -8.90 -0.21
N SER A 140 -9.94 -9.12 -0.83
CA SER A 140 -9.69 -8.86 -2.25
C SER A 140 -10.00 -10.04 -3.18
N LEU A 141 -10.39 -11.20 -2.64
CA LEU A 141 -10.63 -12.40 -3.46
C LEU A 141 -12.02 -12.37 -4.10
N SER A 142 -12.06 -12.60 -5.41
CA SER A 142 -13.31 -12.89 -6.14
C SER A 142 -13.82 -14.30 -5.84
N ASP A 143 -15.08 -14.60 -6.19
CA ASP A 143 -15.63 -15.96 -6.05
C ASP A 143 -14.88 -17.00 -6.89
N ALA A 144 -14.42 -16.61 -8.07
CA ALA A 144 -13.57 -17.44 -8.92
C ALA A 144 -12.23 -17.74 -8.21
N ASN A 145 -11.54 -16.70 -7.73
CA ASN A 145 -10.26 -16.87 -7.02
C ASN A 145 -10.40 -17.73 -5.75
N ILE A 146 -11.50 -17.59 -5.01
CA ILE A 146 -11.76 -18.45 -3.84
C ILE A 146 -11.95 -19.90 -4.27
N THR A 147 -12.65 -20.13 -5.38
CA THR A 147 -12.91 -21.48 -5.91
C THR A 147 -11.61 -22.14 -6.38
N ASP A 148 -10.75 -21.39 -7.08
CA ASP A 148 -9.46 -21.86 -7.58
C ASP A 148 -8.46 -22.11 -6.43
N LEU A 149 -8.35 -21.17 -5.48
CA LEU A 149 -7.55 -21.34 -4.27
C LEU A 149 -8.01 -22.54 -3.44
N ALA A 150 -9.32 -22.74 -3.29
CA ALA A 150 -9.87 -23.87 -2.57
C ALA A 150 -9.53 -25.22 -3.24
N ALA A 151 -9.62 -25.29 -4.57
CA ALA A 151 -9.22 -26.46 -5.34
C ALA A 151 -7.72 -26.78 -5.17
N PHE A 152 -6.87 -25.76 -5.18
CA PHE A 152 -5.45 -25.94 -4.91
C PHE A 152 -5.15 -26.31 -3.45
N ILE A 153 -5.78 -25.66 -2.47
CA ILE A 153 -5.58 -25.98 -1.04
C ILE A 153 -5.96 -27.44 -0.75
N ALA A 154 -7.00 -27.95 -1.40
CA ALA A 154 -7.41 -29.35 -1.27
C ALA A 154 -6.41 -30.35 -1.84
N SER A 155 -5.54 -29.94 -2.76
CA SER A 155 -4.46 -30.78 -3.30
C SER A 155 -3.19 -30.74 -2.44
N LEU A 156 -3.10 -29.82 -1.46
CA LEU A 156 -1.94 -29.70 -0.57
C LEU A 156 -1.82 -30.90 0.37
N GLY A 157 -0.63 -31.51 0.40
CA GLY A 157 -0.31 -32.66 1.26
C GLY A 157 -0.63 -34.03 0.64
N GLY A 158 -1.20 -34.07 -0.57
CA GLY A 158 -1.31 -35.26 -1.40
C GLY A 158 -0.29 -35.20 -2.55
N SER A 159 0.38 -36.32 -2.83
CA SER A 159 1.33 -36.42 -3.95
C SER A 159 0.59 -36.49 -5.29
N ALA A 160 -0.05 -35.40 -5.70
CA ALA A 160 -0.32 -35.16 -7.12
C ALA A 160 0.90 -34.43 -7.68
N ALA A 161 1.79 -35.21 -8.29
CA ALA A 161 2.99 -34.71 -8.96
C ALA A 161 2.58 -33.67 -10.02
N VAL A 162 2.97 -32.41 -9.80
CA VAL A 162 3.02 -31.43 -10.88
C VAL A 162 4.17 -31.87 -11.79
N ALA A 163 3.84 -32.24 -13.03
CA ALA A 163 4.82 -32.48 -14.06
C ALA A 163 5.73 -31.24 -14.17
N PRO A 164 7.07 -31.40 -14.16
CA PRO A 164 7.97 -30.27 -14.33
C PRO A 164 7.71 -29.61 -15.69
N ALA A 165 7.49 -28.30 -15.70
CA ALA A 165 7.59 -27.50 -16.90
C ALA A 165 8.94 -27.80 -17.59
N PRO A 166 8.98 -27.93 -18.93
CA PRO A 166 10.17 -28.45 -19.61
C PRO A 166 11.37 -27.56 -19.35
N ALA A 167 12.44 -28.18 -18.85
CA ALA A 167 13.74 -27.57 -18.70
C ALA A 167 14.32 -27.25 -20.09
N ALA A 168 14.47 -25.97 -20.39
CA ALA A 168 15.35 -25.54 -21.47
C ALA A 168 16.78 -25.40 -20.91
N GLY A 169 17.59 -26.43 -21.16
CA GLY A 169 19.02 -26.33 -21.42
C GLY A 169 19.97 -26.09 -20.23
N ALA A 170 20.63 -27.16 -19.80
CA ALA A 170 21.84 -27.07 -18.99
C ALA A 170 23.06 -26.63 -19.82
N ALA A 171 23.80 -25.65 -19.31
CA ALA A 171 25.27 -25.59 -19.39
C ALA A 171 25.80 -24.74 -18.22
N ALA A 172 26.78 -25.29 -17.49
CA ALA A 172 27.65 -24.60 -16.53
C ALA A 172 29.10 -24.68 -17.10
N PRO A 173 30.12 -23.91 -16.65
CA PRO A 173 30.20 -23.12 -15.41
C PRO A 173 30.85 -21.71 -15.54
N ALA A 174 31.06 -21.10 -14.36
CA ALA A 174 31.97 -19.98 -14.00
C ALA A 174 31.46 -18.53 -14.11
N SER A 175 31.60 -17.87 -12.96
CA SER A 175 31.25 -16.51 -12.57
C SER A 175 31.81 -15.39 -13.46
N SER A 176 30.93 -14.46 -13.85
CA SER A 176 31.16 -13.00 -13.91
C SER A 176 29.85 -12.27 -14.27
N GLY A 177 29.23 -11.60 -13.30
CA GLY A 177 28.45 -10.36 -13.49
C GLY A 177 27.05 -10.44 -14.12
N LYS A 178 26.04 -10.04 -13.32
CA LYS A 178 24.62 -9.78 -13.65
C LYS A 178 23.78 -11.03 -13.92
N GLY A 179 23.03 -11.44 -12.89
CA GLY A 179 21.85 -12.28 -13.10
C GLY A 179 20.82 -11.58 -14.00
N ASP A 180 19.83 -12.32 -14.46
CA ASP A 180 18.77 -11.82 -15.32
C ASP A 180 17.77 -10.98 -14.54
N ALA A 181 17.65 -9.70 -14.90
CA ALA A 181 16.78 -8.75 -14.20
C ALA A 181 15.29 -9.05 -14.38
N GLU A 182 14.87 -9.61 -15.52
CA GLU A 182 13.47 -9.99 -15.74
C GLU A 182 13.07 -11.23 -14.91
N THR A 183 13.96 -12.22 -14.83
CA THR A 183 13.80 -13.37 -13.93
C THR A 183 13.84 -12.93 -12.47
N GLY A 184 14.73 -11.99 -12.13
CA GLY A 184 14.79 -11.36 -10.82
C GLY A 184 13.49 -10.63 -10.47
N LYS A 185 12.89 -9.93 -11.43
CA LYS A 185 11.60 -9.24 -11.29
C LYS A 185 10.45 -10.19 -11.00
N ALA A 186 10.37 -11.29 -11.74
CA ALA A 186 9.36 -12.32 -11.49
C ALA A 186 9.46 -12.89 -10.07
N LYS A 187 10.70 -13.13 -9.59
CA LYS A 187 10.94 -13.68 -8.24
C LYS A 187 10.72 -12.65 -7.13
N TYR A 188 11.02 -11.38 -7.41
CA TYR A 188 10.83 -10.29 -6.46
C TYR A 188 9.38 -10.04 -6.09
N ALA A 189 8.41 -10.51 -6.87
CA ALA A 189 6.98 -10.41 -6.52
C ALA A 189 6.68 -10.92 -5.10
N THR A 190 7.40 -11.95 -4.64
CA THR A 190 7.29 -12.48 -3.26
C THR A 190 7.94 -11.55 -2.23
N CYS A 191 9.05 -10.91 -2.57
CA CYS A 191 9.78 -9.96 -1.73
C CYS A 191 9.00 -8.64 -1.57
N ALA A 192 8.30 -8.22 -2.62
CA ALA A 192 7.52 -6.99 -2.67
C ALA A 192 6.40 -6.94 -1.62
N ALA A 193 5.89 -8.09 -1.17
CA ALA A 193 4.86 -8.18 -0.14
C ALA A 193 5.30 -7.57 1.20
N CYS A 194 6.61 -7.61 1.48
CA CYS A 194 7.20 -7.07 2.69
C CYS A 194 8.05 -5.83 2.43
N HIS A 195 8.80 -5.82 1.32
CA HIS A 195 9.75 -4.76 1.00
C HIS A 195 9.20 -3.67 0.07
N GLY A 196 7.92 -3.77 -0.32
CA GLY A 196 7.28 -2.82 -1.23
C GLY A 196 7.57 -3.12 -2.70
N ALA A 197 6.68 -2.66 -3.58
CA ALA A 197 6.70 -2.99 -5.01
C ALA A 197 7.94 -2.45 -5.71
N ASN A 198 8.49 -1.34 -5.22
CA ASN A 198 9.70 -0.71 -5.72
C ASN A 198 10.87 -0.83 -4.74
N GLY A 199 10.77 -1.70 -3.71
CA GLY A 199 11.79 -1.84 -2.68
C GLY A 199 11.86 -0.68 -1.70
N GLU A 200 10.78 0.09 -1.56
CA GLU A 200 10.68 1.25 -0.67
C GLU A 200 10.78 0.91 0.81
N GLY A 201 10.40 -0.31 1.20
CA GLY A 201 10.36 -0.76 2.59
C GLY A 201 9.29 -0.03 3.42
N ALA A 202 8.99 -0.58 4.61
CA ALA A 202 8.12 0.06 5.60
C ALA A 202 8.31 -0.57 6.98
N GLY A 203 8.38 0.25 8.03
CA GLY A 203 8.46 -0.21 9.42
C GLY A 203 9.68 -1.10 9.67
N MET A 204 9.45 -2.38 10.01
CA MET A 204 10.53 -3.34 10.27
C MET A 204 11.18 -3.91 8.99
N PHE A 205 10.55 -3.70 7.83
CA PHE A 205 11.04 -4.17 6.54
C PHE A 205 11.91 -3.07 5.91
N PRO A 206 13.25 -3.27 5.85
CA PRO A 206 14.14 -2.24 5.36
C PRO A 206 13.95 -1.99 3.87
N LYS A 207 14.23 -0.75 3.46
CA LYS A 207 14.32 -0.34 2.06
C LYS A 207 15.39 -1.16 1.34
N LEU A 208 15.03 -1.71 0.18
CA LEU A 208 15.93 -2.45 -0.71
C LEU A 208 16.40 -1.60 -1.89
N ALA A 209 15.58 -0.65 -2.36
CA ALA A 209 15.93 0.24 -3.46
C ALA A 209 17.20 1.04 -3.18
N GLY A 210 18.11 1.06 -4.14
CA GLY A 210 19.43 1.68 -4.04
C GLY A 210 20.47 0.85 -3.28
N THR A 211 20.12 -0.36 -2.84
CA THR A 211 21.11 -1.29 -2.27
C THR A 211 21.90 -1.94 -3.40
N PRO A 212 23.24 -1.87 -3.39
CA PRO A 212 24.06 -2.51 -4.42
C PRO A 212 23.77 -4.01 -4.59
N ALA A 213 23.75 -4.49 -5.84
CA ALA A 213 23.40 -5.87 -6.16
C ALA A 213 24.30 -6.90 -5.44
N ASP A 214 25.61 -6.65 -5.39
CA ASP A 214 26.59 -7.45 -4.66
C ASP A 214 26.25 -7.56 -3.17
N LYS A 215 25.83 -6.45 -2.56
CA LYS A 215 25.38 -6.44 -1.16
C LYS A 215 24.10 -7.22 -0.95
N ILE A 216 23.13 -7.15 -1.88
CA ILE A 216 21.91 -7.97 -1.81
C ILE A 216 22.25 -9.46 -1.93
N ALA A 217 23.13 -9.83 -2.86
CA ALA A 217 23.56 -11.20 -3.04
C ALA A 217 24.26 -11.76 -1.80
N ASP A 218 25.16 -10.97 -1.19
CA ASP A 218 25.86 -11.33 0.05
C ASP A 218 24.88 -11.57 1.21
N LEU A 219 23.94 -10.63 1.42
CA LEU A 219 22.92 -10.76 2.48
C LEU A 219 22.04 -11.98 2.28
N LEU A 220 21.55 -12.25 1.06
CA LEU A 220 20.74 -13.43 0.76
C LEU A 220 21.52 -14.73 0.97
N LYS A 221 22.81 -14.77 0.63
CA LYS A 221 23.68 -15.94 0.89
C LYS A 221 23.84 -16.19 2.39
N LYS A 222 24.07 -15.14 3.17
CA LYS A 222 24.17 -15.22 4.64
C LYS A 222 22.86 -15.67 5.29
N TYR A 223 21.72 -15.12 4.86
CA TYR A 223 20.41 -15.56 5.33
C TYR A 223 20.11 -17.02 4.98
N ARG A 224 20.47 -17.46 3.76
CA ARG A 224 20.33 -18.86 3.34
C ARG A 224 21.21 -19.80 4.14
N ALA A 225 22.43 -19.37 4.51
CA ALA A 225 23.33 -20.09 5.39
C ALA A 225 22.85 -20.11 6.86
N GLY A 226 21.85 -19.30 7.22
CA GLY A 226 21.36 -19.17 8.59
C GLY A 226 22.27 -18.32 9.48
N GLU A 227 23.17 -17.54 8.90
CA GLU A 227 24.04 -16.62 9.63
C GLU A 227 23.23 -15.47 10.24
N THR A 228 23.65 -14.99 11.41
CA THR A 228 23.01 -13.85 12.07
C THR A 228 23.54 -12.54 11.48
N VAL A 229 22.72 -11.89 10.67
CA VAL A 229 23.04 -10.65 9.95
C VAL A 229 22.44 -9.41 10.64
N GLY A 230 21.42 -9.61 11.48
CA GLY A 230 20.75 -8.55 12.24
C GLY A 230 19.42 -8.98 12.85
N ALA A 231 18.68 -8.03 13.41
CA ALA A 231 17.42 -8.28 14.14
C ALA A 231 16.34 -8.99 13.30
N ASN A 232 16.37 -8.82 11.97
CA ASN A 232 15.42 -9.43 11.04
C ASN A 232 15.88 -10.79 10.47
N THR A 233 17.00 -11.35 10.96
CA THR A 233 17.56 -12.61 10.43
C THR A 233 16.56 -13.76 10.53
N ALA A 234 15.91 -13.92 11.67
CA ALA A 234 14.95 -15.00 11.89
C ALA A 234 13.77 -14.96 10.90
N MET A 235 13.45 -13.77 10.37
CA MET A 235 12.39 -13.56 9.40
C MET A 235 12.87 -13.73 7.95
N MET A 236 14.10 -13.34 7.63
CA MET A 236 14.65 -13.45 6.27
C MET A 236 15.27 -14.80 5.95
N ALA A 237 15.80 -15.52 6.94
CA ALA A 237 16.46 -16.82 6.73
C ALA A 237 15.55 -17.87 6.05
N PRO A 238 14.27 -18.04 6.43
CA PRO A 238 13.37 -18.98 5.75
C PRO A 238 13.11 -18.59 4.28
N ASN A 239 13.00 -17.28 4.00
CA ASN A 239 12.75 -16.76 2.66
C ASN A 239 13.97 -16.92 1.73
N ALA A 240 15.19 -16.87 2.28
CA ALA A 240 16.42 -17.10 1.53
C ALA A 240 16.75 -18.59 1.35
N LYS A 241 16.18 -19.47 2.18
CA LYS A 241 16.55 -20.89 2.27
C LYS A 241 16.31 -21.69 0.98
N SER A 242 15.26 -21.34 0.23
CA SER A 242 14.90 -22.01 -1.01
C SER A 242 15.52 -21.40 -2.26
N LEU A 243 16.33 -20.34 -2.13
CA LEU A 243 16.92 -19.65 -3.29
C LEU A 243 18.18 -20.38 -3.75
N SER A 244 18.24 -20.70 -5.04
CA SER A 244 19.49 -21.15 -5.68
C SER A 244 20.47 -19.98 -5.85
N ASP A 245 21.74 -20.26 -6.17
CA ASP A 245 22.71 -19.20 -6.47
C ASP A 245 22.27 -18.33 -7.66
N ALA A 246 21.71 -18.96 -8.70
CA ALA A 246 21.14 -18.25 -9.84
C ALA A 246 19.96 -17.35 -9.42
N ASP A 247 19.10 -17.81 -8.50
CA ASP A 247 17.99 -16.99 -8.00
C ASP A 247 18.49 -15.78 -7.22
N ILE A 248 19.50 -15.97 -6.38
CA ILE A 248 20.11 -14.88 -5.61
C ILE A 248 20.75 -13.86 -6.55
N ASP A 249 21.48 -14.30 -7.58
CA ASP A 249 22.14 -13.40 -8.51
C ASP A 249 21.11 -12.64 -9.40
N ASN A 250 20.02 -13.30 -9.79
CA ASN A 250 18.90 -12.69 -10.53
C ASN A 250 18.17 -11.65 -9.67
N LEU A 251 17.80 -12.02 -8.43
CA LEU A 251 17.17 -11.12 -7.45
C LEU A 251 18.06 -9.92 -7.12
N ALA A 252 19.34 -10.17 -6.86
CA ALA A 252 20.34 -9.14 -6.60
C ALA A 252 20.45 -8.15 -7.76
N THR A 253 20.47 -8.65 -8.99
CA THR A 253 20.57 -7.79 -10.18
C THR A 253 19.32 -6.94 -10.38
N PHE A 254 18.14 -7.51 -10.16
CA PHE A 254 16.88 -6.77 -10.24
C PHE A 254 16.74 -5.74 -9.10
N ILE A 255 16.96 -6.14 -7.85
CA ILE A 255 16.87 -5.28 -6.66
C ILE A 255 17.92 -4.17 -6.71
N GLY A 256 19.14 -4.47 -7.13
CA GLY A 256 20.19 -3.47 -7.33
C GLY A 256 19.88 -2.47 -8.45
N GLY A 257 18.96 -2.80 -9.35
CA GLY A 257 18.40 -1.88 -10.34
C GLY A 257 17.20 -1.06 -9.84
N MET A 258 16.61 -1.41 -8.69
CA MET A 258 15.52 -0.63 -8.10
C MET A 258 16.06 0.65 -7.49
N GLY A 259 15.45 1.78 -7.85
CA GLY A 259 15.92 3.10 -7.42
C GLY A 259 17.03 3.69 -8.29
N GLY A 260 17.41 3.02 -9.37
CA GLY A 260 18.25 3.57 -10.43
C GLY A 260 18.88 2.49 -11.29
N ALA A 261 18.52 2.43 -12.58
CA ALA A 261 19.43 1.87 -13.55
C ALA A 261 20.58 2.87 -13.72
N ALA A 262 21.76 2.53 -13.24
CA ALA A 262 22.97 3.03 -13.87
C ALA A 262 23.08 2.36 -15.25
N ALA A 263 22.79 3.14 -16.30
CA ALA A 263 23.46 2.97 -17.58
C ALA A 263 24.99 2.86 -17.35
N PRO A 264 25.74 2.11 -18.18
CA PRO A 264 27.14 1.81 -17.91
C PRO A 264 27.93 3.10 -17.68
N ALA A 265 28.87 3.04 -16.73
CA ALA A 265 29.80 4.11 -16.43
C ALA A 265 30.50 4.59 -17.71
N ALA A 266 30.07 5.73 -18.24
CA ALA A 266 30.98 6.64 -18.91
C ALA A 266 31.73 7.39 -17.82
N ALA A 267 33.05 7.48 -18.00
CA ALA A 267 34.01 8.04 -17.07
C ALA A 267 33.53 9.31 -16.37
N ALA A 268 33.98 9.47 -15.11
CA ALA A 268 33.76 10.66 -14.30
C ALA A 268 33.93 11.96 -15.11
N ALA A 269 32.83 12.71 -15.21
CA ALA A 269 32.84 14.15 -15.45
C ALA A 269 32.22 14.80 -14.20
N PRO A 270 32.74 15.93 -13.73
CA PRO A 270 32.41 16.48 -12.42
C PRO A 270 30.95 16.91 -12.35
N ALA A 271 30.39 16.87 -11.14
CA ALA A 271 29.03 17.27 -10.83
C ALA A 271 28.69 18.64 -11.45
N ALA A 272 27.79 18.64 -12.43
CA ALA A 272 26.98 19.81 -12.72
C ALA A 272 25.85 19.83 -11.70
N ALA A 273 25.78 20.90 -10.91
CA ALA A 273 24.73 21.12 -9.93
C ALA A 273 23.35 20.89 -10.56
N ALA A 274 22.49 20.12 -9.85
CA ALA A 274 21.06 20.14 -10.13
C ALA A 274 20.58 21.60 -10.21
N PRO A 275 19.65 21.95 -11.11
CA PRO A 275 19.16 23.32 -11.16
C PRO A 275 18.69 23.71 -9.76
N ALA A 276 19.25 24.80 -9.23
CA ALA A 276 18.88 25.30 -7.92
C ALA A 276 17.36 25.48 -7.92
N VAL A 277 16.66 24.71 -7.08
CA VAL A 277 15.24 24.92 -6.84
C VAL A 277 15.12 26.36 -6.32
N ASP A 278 14.27 27.15 -6.95
CA ASP A 278 14.06 28.55 -6.58
C ASP A 278 13.82 28.67 -5.06
N GLN A 279 14.57 29.55 -4.40
CA GLN A 279 14.45 29.79 -2.96
C GLN A 279 13.03 30.22 -2.57
N ALA A 280 12.29 30.88 -3.47
CA ALA A 280 10.88 31.20 -3.27
C ALA A 280 10.00 29.94 -3.25
N VAL A 281 10.31 28.93 -4.07
CA VAL A 281 9.61 27.63 -4.06
C VAL A 281 9.91 26.86 -2.77
N LEU A 282 11.16 26.88 -2.31
CA LEU A 282 11.53 26.27 -1.03
C LEU A 282 10.90 26.99 0.17
N ALA A 283 10.82 28.33 0.14
CA ALA A 283 10.15 29.11 1.17
C ALA A 283 8.64 28.84 1.22
N ARG A 284 7.98 28.75 0.06
CA ARG A 284 6.56 28.36 -0.06
C ARG A 284 6.35 26.95 0.47
N GLY A 285 7.19 26.00 0.08
CA GLY A 285 7.14 24.62 0.55
C GLY A 285 7.33 24.49 2.06
N LYS A 286 8.27 25.25 2.63
CA LYS A 286 8.51 25.32 4.08
C LYS A 286 7.29 25.85 4.84
N ALA A 287 6.66 26.92 4.32
CA ALA A 287 5.47 27.49 4.93
C ALA A 287 4.32 26.45 5.00
N ILE A 288 4.08 25.73 3.89
CA ILE A 288 3.08 24.65 3.83
C ILE A 288 3.45 23.52 4.80
N TYR A 289 4.72 23.09 4.81
CA TYR A 289 5.18 21.99 5.63
C TYR A 289 5.07 22.26 7.13
N THR A 290 5.01 23.52 7.56
CA THR A 290 4.85 23.88 8.97
C THR A 290 3.62 23.20 9.57
N THR A 291 2.50 23.18 8.85
CA THR A 291 1.27 22.48 9.29
C THR A 291 1.40 20.97 9.18
N CYS A 292 2.07 20.48 8.13
CA CYS A 292 2.33 19.03 7.95
C CYS A 292 3.16 18.46 9.10
N SER A 293 4.13 19.23 9.60
CA SER A 293 5.05 18.81 10.66
C SER A 293 4.36 18.48 11.99
N LEU A 294 3.15 19.01 12.20
CA LEU A 294 2.32 18.69 13.36
C LEU A 294 1.96 17.21 13.43
N CYS A 295 1.84 16.53 12.29
CA CYS A 295 1.60 15.09 12.21
C CYS A 295 2.84 14.32 11.73
N HIS A 296 3.63 14.90 10.82
CA HIS A 296 4.74 14.22 10.14
C HIS A 296 6.11 14.43 10.77
N GLY A 297 6.20 15.27 11.82
CA GLY A 297 7.43 15.63 12.51
C GLY A 297 8.31 16.63 11.76
N THR A 298 9.34 17.12 12.45
CA THR A 298 10.40 17.97 11.88
C THR A 298 11.72 17.20 11.84
N GLU A 299 12.78 17.81 11.29
CA GLU A 299 14.12 17.21 11.33
C GLU A 299 14.59 16.96 12.78
N GLU A 300 14.18 17.82 13.72
CA GLU A 300 14.55 17.73 15.14
C GLU A 300 13.57 16.87 15.97
N ALA A 301 12.30 16.77 15.57
CA ALA A 301 11.25 16.13 16.35
C ALA A 301 10.89 14.73 15.82
N ARG A 302 11.42 13.69 16.46
CA ARG A 302 11.08 12.26 16.26
C ARG A 302 9.65 11.86 16.66
N THR A 303 8.84 12.79 17.17
CA THR A 303 7.79 12.45 18.13
C THR A 303 6.37 12.81 17.75
N SER A 304 6.08 13.28 16.53
CA SER A 304 4.65 13.33 16.18
C SER A 304 4.14 11.92 15.85
N ARG A 305 3.80 11.18 16.90
CA ARG A 305 3.08 9.89 16.86
C ARG A 305 1.57 10.08 16.74
N LEU A 306 1.11 11.29 16.44
CA LEU A 306 -0.31 11.53 16.18
C LEU A 306 -0.71 10.73 14.94
N LEU A 307 -1.68 9.84 15.12
CA LEU A 307 -2.28 9.03 14.05
C LEU A 307 -1.31 8.07 13.32
N ASN A 308 -0.14 7.76 13.89
CA ASN A 308 0.86 6.89 13.25
C ASN A 308 1.25 7.37 11.83
N ALA A 309 1.40 8.69 11.66
CA ALA A 309 1.81 9.28 10.39
C ALA A 309 3.30 8.98 10.09
N PRO A 310 3.66 8.70 8.82
CA PRO A 310 5.05 8.44 8.45
C PRO A 310 5.89 9.71 8.54
N MET A 311 7.16 9.56 8.91
CA MET A 311 8.14 10.65 8.91
C MET A 311 8.42 11.08 7.47
N MET A 312 8.34 12.38 7.19
CA MET A 312 8.61 12.92 5.86
C MET A 312 10.10 13.21 5.58
N PRO A 313 10.96 13.59 6.56
CA PRO A 313 12.38 13.80 6.29
C PRO A 313 13.05 12.58 5.64
N GLY A 314 13.84 12.81 4.58
CA GLY A 314 14.50 11.76 3.79
C GLY A 314 13.69 11.16 2.63
N HIS A 315 12.44 11.60 2.39
CA HIS A 315 11.68 11.20 1.21
C HIS A 315 12.01 12.10 0.00
N PRO A 316 12.28 11.54 -1.19
CA PRO A 316 12.56 12.36 -2.37
C PRO A 316 11.29 13.09 -2.83
N ALA A 317 11.46 14.31 -3.36
CA ALA A 317 10.36 15.14 -3.84
C ALA A 317 9.42 14.38 -4.81
N SER A 318 9.99 13.58 -5.71
CA SER A 318 9.23 12.77 -6.67
C SER A 318 8.29 11.75 -6.01
N ALA A 319 8.72 11.11 -4.90
CA ALA A 319 7.89 10.17 -4.17
C ALA A 319 6.73 10.89 -3.46
N VAL A 320 6.99 12.07 -2.88
CA VAL A 320 5.95 12.88 -2.25
C VAL A 320 4.92 13.34 -3.27
N THR A 321 5.36 13.84 -4.43
CA THR A 321 4.46 14.24 -5.53
C THR A 321 3.61 13.07 -6.03
N ALA A 322 4.21 11.89 -6.23
CA ALA A 322 3.49 10.70 -6.64
C ALA A 322 2.43 10.28 -5.62
N LEU A 323 2.78 10.31 -4.33
CA LEU A 323 1.87 9.97 -3.25
C LEU A 323 0.69 10.95 -3.14
N MET A 324 0.95 12.25 -3.24
CA MET A 324 -0.10 13.27 -3.22
C MET A 324 -1.08 13.11 -4.40
N LYS A 325 -0.59 12.66 -5.57
CA LYS A 325 -1.46 12.33 -6.71
C LYS A 325 -2.39 11.15 -6.40
N ILE A 326 -1.87 10.10 -5.75
CA ILE A 326 -2.68 8.93 -5.36
C ILE A 326 -3.81 9.36 -4.41
N TYR A 327 -3.52 10.23 -3.44
CA TYR A 327 -4.54 10.77 -2.54
C TYR A 327 -5.55 11.66 -3.26
N LYS A 328 -5.11 12.52 -4.20
CA LYS A 328 -6.02 13.34 -5.03
C LYS A 328 -6.96 12.49 -5.88
N ASP A 329 -6.48 11.34 -6.35
CA ASP A 329 -7.28 10.35 -7.10
C ASP A 329 -8.25 9.54 -6.20
N GLY A 330 -8.29 9.82 -4.89
CA GLY A 330 -9.15 9.09 -3.93
C GLY A 330 -8.68 7.68 -3.60
N LYS A 331 -7.45 7.32 -3.99
CA LYS A 331 -6.89 5.98 -3.80
C LYS A 331 -6.21 5.88 -2.43
N SER A 332 -6.39 4.73 -1.79
CA SER A 332 -5.79 4.44 -0.48
C SER A 332 -4.50 3.64 -0.64
N VAL A 333 -3.46 4.05 0.08
CA VAL A 333 -2.17 3.33 0.22
C VAL A 333 -2.00 2.71 1.62
N GLY A 334 -3.10 2.53 2.34
CA GLY A 334 -3.07 1.97 3.69
C GLY A 334 -4.15 2.54 4.63
N PRO A 335 -4.22 2.03 5.87
CA PRO A 335 -5.29 2.33 6.82
C PRO A 335 -5.41 3.81 7.20
N ASN A 336 -4.34 4.60 7.04
CA ASN A 336 -4.30 6.02 7.38
C ASN A 336 -4.52 6.97 6.18
N SER A 337 -4.77 6.43 4.98
CA SER A 337 -4.90 7.24 3.75
C SER A 337 -6.09 8.21 3.79
N SER A 338 -7.14 7.86 4.54
CA SER A 338 -8.30 8.71 4.76
C SER A 338 -7.97 10.02 5.47
N PHE A 339 -6.88 10.08 6.26
CA PHE A 339 -6.42 11.32 6.90
C PHE A 339 -5.66 12.22 5.94
N MET A 340 -5.00 11.66 4.93
CA MET A 340 -4.27 12.42 3.90
C MET A 340 -5.12 12.86 2.73
N TRP A 341 -6.29 12.26 2.54
CA TRP A 341 -7.21 12.63 1.47
C TRP A 341 -7.64 14.10 1.54
N PRO A 342 -8.18 14.64 2.67
CA PRO A 342 -8.56 16.06 2.74
C PRO A 342 -7.37 17.01 2.58
N VAL A 343 -6.19 16.60 3.07
CA VAL A 343 -4.96 17.40 2.97
C VAL A 343 -4.49 17.50 1.51
N ALA A 344 -4.51 16.38 0.78
CA ALA A 344 -4.13 16.35 -0.62
C ALA A 344 -5.10 17.15 -1.50
N GLN A 345 -6.41 17.12 -1.19
CA GLN A 345 -7.42 17.91 -1.89
C GLN A 345 -7.27 19.42 -1.64
N GLY A 346 -6.67 19.81 -0.51
CA GLY A 346 -6.44 21.22 -0.15
C GLY A 346 -5.20 21.85 -0.77
N LEU A 347 -4.34 21.07 -1.45
CA LEU A 347 -3.13 21.55 -2.11
C LEU A 347 -3.35 21.63 -3.62
N ASP A 348 -3.04 22.75 -4.25
CA ASP A 348 -2.98 22.83 -5.72
C ASP A 348 -1.71 22.16 -6.27
N ALA A 349 -1.51 22.21 -7.59
CA ALA A 349 -0.34 21.59 -8.21
C ALA A 349 0.98 22.29 -7.85
N GLU A 350 0.98 23.62 -7.72
CA GLU A 350 2.15 24.41 -7.35
C GLU A 350 2.53 24.19 -5.89
N ASP A 351 1.56 24.17 -4.99
CA ASP A 351 1.74 23.88 -3.57
C ASP A 351 2.22 22.45 -3.35
N THR A 352 1.67 21.49 -4.12
CA THR A 352 2.15 20.10 -4.09
C THR A 352 3.61 20.01 -4.52
N ALA A 353 4.01 20.73 -5.57
CA ALA A 353 5.39 20.76 -6.03
C ALA A 353 6.31 21.46 -5.04
N ALA A 354 5.89 22.58 -4.46
CA ALA A 354 6.65 23.36 -3.49
C ALA A 354 6.91 22.57 -2.20
N VAL A 355 5.86 21.97 -1.61
CA VAL A 355 6.01 21.16 -0.38
C VAL A 355 6.84 19.91 -0.63
N ALA A 356 6.68 19.24 -1.79
CA ALA A 356 7.49 18.09 -2.16
C ALA A 356 8.97 18.46 -2.35
N ALA A 357 9.25 19.59 -3.01
CA ALA A 357 10.60 20.10 -3.18
C ALA A 357 11.25 20.40 -1.83
N TYR A 358 10.53 21.06 -0.92
CA TYR A 358 11.01 21.33 0.44
C TYR A 358 11.28 20.05 1.23
N ILE A 359 10.35 19.08 1.23
CA ILE A 359 10.54 17.78 1.89
C ILE A 359 11.78 17.05 1.36
N GLY A 360 12.03 17.13 0.04
CA GLY A 360 13.22 16.57 -0.58
C GLY A 360 14.54 17.17 -0.10
N THR A 361 14.52 18.35 0.53
CA THR A 361 15.70 18.95 1.17
C THR A 361 15.91 18.50 2.62
N LEU A 362 14.91 17.88 3.23
CA LEU A 362 14.97 17.46 4.63
C LEU A 362 15.85 16.21 4.78
N LYS A 363 16.81 16.27 5.69
CA LYS A 363 17.73 15.17 6.00
C LYS A 363 17.03 14.02 6.71
N PRO A 364 17.43 12.76 6.45
CA PRO A 364 16.96 11.62 7.20
C PRO A 364 17.27 11.78 8.70
N VAL A 365 16.31 11.41 9.54
CA VAL A 365 16.45 11.45 10.99
C VAL A 365 17.59 10.52 11.45
N GLY A 366 18.61 11.07 12.10
CA GLY A 366 19.76 10.31 12.62
C GLY A 366 20.99 10.25 11.71
N ALA A 367 20.99 10.96 10.58
CA ALA A 367 22.20 11.25 9.82
C ALA A 367 22.98 12.40 10.49
N HIS A 368 23.87 12.06 11.43
CA HIS A 368 24.96 12.95 11.87
C HIS A 368 26.20 12.68 11.03
#